data_AF-A0A136IR23-F1
#
_entry.id   AF-A0A136IR23-F1
#
_cell.length_a   1.000
_cell.length_b   1.000
_cell.length_c   1.000
_cell.angle_alpha   90.00
_cell.angle_beta   90.00
_cell.angle_gamma   90.00
#
_symmetry.space_group_name_H-M   'P 1'
#
loop_
_entity.id
_entity.type
_entity.pdbx_description
1 polymer ?
#
loop_
_entity_poly.entity_id
_entity_poly.type
_entity_poly.pdbx_seq_one_letter_code
_entity_poly.pdbx_strand_id
1 'polypeptide(L)'
;MDKSAETSSYIVEHEAPPAYESTFDESSHHHDSDSERAAGFRPTVQLSIETAGHDYSTMSWTGDVAIPVFRLDNSNTTPAYLSLRPKKNSNSAALVRGDDPGARPIMATVYRWGPGRDPRMRVYPATGPAVSIADAVDKDKPVPSDGGSEFPVNTHWMSSRSADMDTPYGRFEWRYGRRAERKADDASGA
;
A
#
# COMPACT_ATOMS: atom_id res chain seq x y z
N MET A 1 33.92 -29.03 57.59
CA MET A 1 33.80 -27.61 57.21
C MET A 1 34.86 -27.33 56.15
N ASP A 2 34.57 -26.41 55.24
CA ASP A 2 35.31 -26.05 54.01
C ASP A 2 34.98 -26.88 52.76
N LYS A 3 33.86 -26.53 52.13
CA LYS A 3 33.64 -26.73 50.70
C LYS A 3 33.96 -25.41 50.00
N SER A 4 35.14 -25.33 49.39
CA SER A 4 35.53 -24.26 48.49
C SER A 4 34.63 -24.27 47.26
N ALA A 5 34.04 -23.12 46.94
CA ALA A 5 33.31 -22.89 45.70
C ALA A 5 34.27 -22.27 44.68
N GLU A 6 34.62 -23.01 43.62
CA GLU A 6 35.32 -22.48 42.46
C GLU A 6 34.33 -21.72 41.56
N THR A 7 34.45 -20.40 41.56
CA THR A 7 33.75 -19.50 40.65
C THR A 7 34.44 -19.54 39.30
N SER A 8 33.85 -20.24 38.33
CA SER A 8 34.31 -20.26 36.94
C SER A 8 33.75 -19.03 36.21
N SER A 9 34.58 -18.01 35.99
CA SER A 9 34.23 -16.83 35.19
C SER A 9 34.38 -17.12 33.70
N TYR A 10 33.27 -17.10 32.95
CA TYR A 10 33.29 -17.14 31.50
C TYR A 10 33.65 -15.75 30.96
N ILE A 11 34.77 -15.67 30.23
CA ILE A 11 35.17 -14.47 29.46
C ILE A 11 34.37 -14.51 28.16
N VAL A 12 33.44 -13.57 27.97
CA VAL A 12 32.80 -13.32 26.69
C VAL A 12 33.66 -12.30 25.95
N GLU A 13 34.43 -12.76 24.96
CA GLU A 13 35.10 -11.87 24.01
C GLU A 13 34.03 -11.14 23.19
N HIS A 14 33.76 -9.90 23.55
CA HIS A 14 32.97 -9.00 22.71
C HIS A 14 33.89 -8.46 21.61
N GLU A 15 33.75 -9.01 20.40
CA GLU A 15 34.32 -8.43 19.18
C GLU A 15 33.70 -7.04 18.99
N ALA A 16 34.54 -5.99 19.06
CA ALA A 16 34.11 -4.63 18.90
C ALA A 16 33.58 -4.41 17.46
N PRO A 17 32.47 -3.67 17.27
CA PRO A 17 31.97 -3.37 15.94
C PRO A 17 33.02 -2.59 15.12
N PRO A 18 33.04 -2.75 13.79
CA PRO A 18 34.00 -2.05 12.93
C PRO A 18 33.90 -0.53 13.13
N ALA A 19 35.07 0.12 13.24
CA ALA A 19 35.16 1.57 13.28
C ALA A 19 34.63 2.14 11.96
N TYR A 20 33.63 3.02 12.05
CA TYR A 20 33.15 3.79 10.89
C TYR A 20 34.09 4.97 10.66
N GLU A 21 34.56 5.13 9.43
CA GLU A 21 35.28 6.34 9.02
C GLU A 21 34.29 7.51 8.97
N SER A 22 34.58 8.56 9.73
CA SER A 22 33.84 9.82 9.69
C SER A 22 34.47 10.71 8.64
N THR A 23 33.86 10.78 7.46
CA THR A 23 34.20 11.79 6.45
C THR A 23 33.22 12.95 6.57
N PHE A 24 33.51 13.87 7.49
CA PHE A 24 33.13 15.27 7.28
C PHE A 24 34.19 15.86 6.35
N ASP A 25 33.81 16.08 5.09
CA ASP A 25 34.48 17.08 4.29
C ASP A 25 33.43 18.01 3.67
N GLU A 26 33.73 19.30 3.82
CA GLU A 26 32.85 20.43 3.59
C GLU A 26 33.03 20.91 2.15
N SER A 27 31.90 21.17 1.48
CA SER A 27 31.79 21.89 0.20
C SER A 27 32.32 21.20 -1.06
N SER A 28 31.42 20.56 -1.79
CA SER A 28 31.39 20.70 -3.25
C SER A 28 29.96 20.52 -3.75
N HIS A 29 29.53 21.42 -4.63
CA HIS A 29 28.21 21.42 -5.24
C HIS A 29 28.03 20.17 -6.11
N HIS A 30 27.51 19.10 -5.51
CA HIS A 30 27.01 17.95 -6.25
C HIS A 30 25.66 18.31 -6.86
N HIS A 31 25.65 18.40 -8.19
CA HIS A 31 24.46 18.13 -8.99
C HIS A 31 24.00 16.71 -8.62
N ASP A 32 23.04 16.63 -7.70
CA ASP A 32 22.33 15.41 -7.33
C ASP A 32 21.64 14.91 -8.60
N SER A 33 22.32 14.01 -9.30
CA SER A 33 21.71 13.21 -10.34
C SER A 33 20.84 12.20 -9.59
N ASP A 34 19.53 12.37 -9.67
CA ASP A 34 18.48 11.48 -9.12
C ASP A 34 18.60 10.00 -9.53
N SER A 35 19.64 9.62 -10.28
CA SER A 35 19.95 8.26 -10.71
C SER A 35 20.53 7.35 -9.62
N GLU A 36 21.03 7.87 -8.49
CA GLU A 36 21.49 7.00 -7.38
C GLU A 36 20.34 6.39 -6.55
N ARG A 37 19.10 6.88 -6.68
CA ARG A 37 17.94 6.34 -5.95
C ARG A 37 17.41 4.99 -6.47
N ALA A 38 17.87 4.50 -7.63
CA ALA A 38 17.35 3.29 -8.27
C ALA A 38 18.25 2.05 -8.15
N ALA A 39 19.37 2.11 -7.43
CA ALA A 39 20.31 0.98 -7.35
C ALA A 39 19.83 -0.22 -6.50
N GLY A 40 18.69 -0.11 -5.79
CA GLY A 40 18.24 -1.16 -4.86
C GLY A 40 16.78 -1.63 -4.97
N PHE A 41 15.88 -0.87 -5.61
CA PHE A 41 14.48 -1.25 -5.71
C PHE A 41 14.18 -1.93 -7.04
N ARG A 42 13.92 -3.24 -6.99
CA ARG A 42 13.47 -4.02 -8.14
C ARG A 42 11.99 -4.34 -7.97
N PRO A 43 11.07 -3.63 -8.64
CA PRO A 43 9.65 -3.94 -8.53
C PRO A 43 9.39 -5.35 -9.03
N THR A 44 8.71 -6.16 -8.23
CA THR A 44 8.29 -7.52 -8.63
C THR A 44 7.09 -7.48 -9.56
N VAL A 45 6.25 -6.46 -9.45
CA VAL A 45 5.09 -6.19 -10.30
C VAL A 45 4.96 -4.69 -10.48
N GLN A 46 4.71 -4.25 -11.70
CA GLN A 46 4.42 -2.85 -12.00
C GLN A 46 3.00 -2.74 -12.55
N LEU A 47 2.19 -1.88 -11.92
CA LEU A 47 0.78 -1.71 -12.26
C LEU A 47 0.51 -0.26 -12.68
N SER A 48 -0.37 -0.07 -13.65
CA SER A 48 -0.90 1.24 -14.06
C SER A 48 -2.36 1.34 -13.67
N ILE A 49 -2.77 2.46 -13.09
CA ILE A 49 -4.17 2.75 -12.76
C ILE A 49 -4.64 3.82 -13.72
N GLU A 50 -5.64 3.49 -14.55
CA GLU A 50 -6.21 4.43 -15.50
C GLU A 50 -7.54 4.94 -14.97
N THR A 51 -7.62 6.25 -14.73
CA THR A 51 -8.86 6.91 -14.31
C THR A 51 -9.34 7.83 -15.41
N ALA A 52 -10.64 7.80 -15.71
CA ALA A 52 -11.26 8.88 -16.47
C ALA A 52 -11.05 10.17 -15.66
N GLY A 53 -10.34 11.13 -16.24
CA GLY A 53 -10.12 12.43 -15.61
C GLY A 53 -11.45 13.08 -15.21
N HIS A 54 -11.40 14.01 -14.27
CA HIS A 54 -12.58 14.80 -13.95
C HIS A 54 -12.88 15.77 -15.11
N ASP A 55 -13.93 15.51 -15.88
CA ASP A 55 -14.50 16.52 -16.76
C ASP A 55 -15.25 17.53 -15.90
N TYR A 56 -14.64 18.71 -15.69
CA TYR A 56 -15.25 19.81 -14.95
C TYR A 56 -16.45 20.44 -15.68
N SER A 57 -16.67 20.11 -16.96
CA SER A 57 -17.73 20.70 -17.79
C SER A 57 -19.05 19.93 -17.74
N THR A 58 -19.01 18.61 -17.50
CA THR A 58 -20.21 17.78 -17.34
C THR A 58 -20.31 17.27 -15.92
N MET A 59 -21.12 17.95 -15.11
CA MET A 59 -21.47 17.53 -13.74
C MET A 59 -22.41 16.30 -13.72
N SER A 60 -22.30 15.40 -14.70
CA SER A 60 -23.05 14.14 -14.81
C SER A 60 -22.12 12.97 -14.49
N TRP A 61 -21.76 12.85 -13.22
CA TRP A 61 -21.02 11.69 -12.70
C TRP A 61 -21.92 10.44 -12.76
N THR A 62 -21.68 9.56 -13.73
CA THR A 62 -22.33 8.26 -13.91
C THR A 62 -21.95 7.31 -12.77
N GLY A 63 -22.96 6.63 -12.23
CA GLY A 63 -23.00 6.11 -10.87
C GLY A 63 -22.05 4.95 -10.51
N ASP A 64 -21.47 4.28 -11.49
CA ASP A 64 -20.60 3.12 -11.27
C ASP A 64 -19.28 3.33 -12.02
N VAL A 65 -18.24 3.70 -11.28
CA VAL A 65 -16.90 3.89 -11.86
C VAL A 65 -16.08 2.64 -11.56
N ALA A 66 -15.97 1.77 -12.56
CA ALA A 66 -14.94 0.76 -12.60
C ALA A 66 -13.62 1.43 -13.00
N ILE A 67 -12.63 1.38 -12.12
CA ILE A 67 -11.28 1.89 -12.40
C ILE A 67 -10.41 0.69 -12.78
N PRO A 68 -9.98 0.57 -14.04
CA PRO A 68 -9.11 -0.52 -14.47
C PRO A 68 -7.68 -0.35 -13.95
N VAL A 69 -7.07 -1.48 -13.61
CA VAL A 69 -5.67 -1.59 -13.22
C VAL A 69 -4.97 -2.57 -14.15
N PHE A 70 -4.01 -2.08 -14.91
CA PHE A 70 -3.25 -2.84 -15.90
C PHE A 70 -1.90 -3.26 -15.34
N ARG A 71 -1.37 -4.35 -15.90
CA ARG A 71 0.00 -4.80 -15.69
C ARG A 71 0.88 -4.19 -16.78
N LEU A 72 1.94 -3.48 -16.40
CA LEU A 72 2.82 -2.82 -17.37
C LEU A 72 3.77 -3.79 -18.09
N ASP A 73 4.02 -4.95 -17.48
CA ASP A 73 4.79 -6.05 -18.06
C ASP A 73 3.98 -6.86 -19.10
N ASN A 74 2.68 -6.61 -19.22
CA ASN A 74 1.79 -7.34 -20.10
C ASN A 74 1.23 -6.43 -21.19
N SER A 75 1.40 -6.79 -22.46
CA SER A 75 0.80 -6.08 -23.59
C SER A 75 -0.71 -6.33 -23.74
N ASN A 76 -1.33 -7.05 -22.79
CA ASN A 76 -2.75 -7.34 -22.82
C ASN A 76 -3.57 -6.07 -22.52
N THR A 77 -4.57 -5.80 -23.36
CA THR A 77 -5.55 -4.72 -23.16
C THR A 77 -6.60 -5.06 -22.11
N THR A 78 -6.55 -6.26 -21.53
CA THR A 78 -7.43 -6.68 -20.45
C THR A 78 -6.86 -6.22 -19.10
N PRO A 79 -7.64 -5.52 -18.26
CA PRO A 79 -7.21 -5.14 -16.92
C PRO A 79 -6.84 -6.37 -16.08
N ALA A 80 -5.76 -6.28 -15.32
CA ALA A 80 -5.43 -7.31 -14.33
C ALA A 80 -6.41 -7.27 -13.14
N TYR A 81 -6.86 -6.07 -12.79
CA TYR A 81 -7.85 -5.85 -11.75
C TYR A 81 -8.83 -4.75 -12.14
N LEU A 82 -9.99 -4.76 -11.49
CA LEU A 82 -10.97 -3.68 -11.53
C LEU A 82 -11.26 -3.22 -10.10
N SER A 83 -11.19 -1.92 -9.87
CA SER A 83 -11.66 -1.30 -8.63
C SER A 83 -13.08 -0.77 -8.83
N LEU A 84 -14.04 -1.43 -8.19
CA LEU A 84 -15.47 -1.23 -8.38
C LEU A 84 -16.08 -0.46 -7.22
N ARG A 85 -16.83 0.60 -7.53
CA ARG A 85 -17.52 1.45 -6.56
C ARG A 85 -19.03 1.29 -6.70
N PRO A 86 -19.69 0.45 -5.89
CA PRO A 86 -21.12 0.16 -6.07
C PRO A 86 -22.04 1.29 -5.57
N LYS A 87 -21.50 2.28 -4.83
CA LYS A 87 -22.28 3.41 -4.31
C LYS A 87 -21.61 4.73 -4.62
N LYS A 88 -22.36 5.60 -5.30
CA LYS A 88 -22.00 7.01 -5.50
C LYS A 88 -21.71 7.69 -4.15
N ASN A 89 -20.58 8.37 -4.07
CA ASN A 89 -20.11 9.16 -2.92
C ASN A 89 -19.67 8.40 -1.65
N SER A 90 -19.68 7.05 -1.62
CA SER A 90 -19.22 6.31 -0.44
C SER A 90 -17.69 6.33 -0.29
N ASN A 91 -16.95 6.62 -1.37
CA ASN A 91 -15.51 6.41 -1.54
C ASN A 91 -15.02 4.97 -1.32
N SER A 92 -15.83 4.08 -0.73
CA SER A 92 -15.55 2.66 -0.62
C SER A 92 -15.53 1.97 -1.98
N ALA A 93 -14.64 1.00 -2.13
CA ALA A 93 -14.43 0.27 -3.37
C ALA A 93 -14.02 -1.18 -3.09
N ALA A 94 -14.40 -2.09 -3.97
CA ALA A 94 -13.94 -3.47 -3.97
C ALA A 94 -12.99 -3.68 -5.15
N LEU A 95 -11.85 -4.31 -4.90
CA LEU A 95 -10.93 -4.77 -5.93
C LEU A 95 -11.31 -6.20 -6.32
N VAL A 96 -11.49 -6.44 -7.62
CA VAL A 96 -11.76 -7.75 -8.21
C VAL A 96 -10.71 -8.07 -9.27
N ARG A 97 -10.57 -9.35 -9.62
CA ARG A 97 -9.77 -9.77 -10.78
C ARG A 97 -10.48 -9.35 -12.06
N GLY A 98 -9.72 -8.82 -13.03
CA GLY A 98 -10.30 -8.33 -14.29
C GLY A 98 -10.78 -9.45 -15.22
N ASP A 99 -10.23 -10.65 -15.06
CA ASP A 99 -10.57 -11.87 -15.81
C ASP A 99 -11.58 -12.77 -15.09
N ASP A 100 -12.04 -12.40 -13.88
CA ASP A 100 -13.00 -13.19 -13.12
C ASP A 100 -14.44 -12.81 -13.52
N PRO A 101 -15.19 -13.69 -14.22
CA PRO A 101 -16.57 -13.41 -14.60
C PRO A 101 -17.51 -13.32 -13.40
N GLY A 102 -17.12 -13.89 -12.24
CA GLY A 102 -17.87 -13.79 -11.00
C GLY A 102 -17.67 -12.47 -10.26
N ALA A 103 -16.72 -11.63 -10.71
CA ALA A 103 -16.34 -10.37 -10.08
C ALA A 103 -16.19 -10.50 -8.56
N ARG A 104 -15.52 -11.56 -8.10
CA ARG A 104 -15.38 -11.86 -6.68
C ARG A 104 -14.37 -10.90 -6.05
N PRO A 105 -14.75 -10.18 -4.96
CA PRO A 105 -13.84 -9.31 -4.24
C PRO A 105 -12.63 -10.08 -3.71
N ILE A 106 -11.44 -9.59 -4.01
CA ILE A 106 -10.18 -10.05 -3.40
C ILE A 106 -9.74 -9.10 -2.27
N MET A 107 -10.13 -7.84 -2.38
CA MET A 107 -9.87 -6.81 -1.37
C MET A 107 -10.99 -5.77 -1.42
N ALA A 108 -11.24 -5.06 -0.32
CA ALA A 108 -12.10 -3.89 -0.31
C ALA A 108 -11.55 -2.83 0.63
N THR A 109 -11.73 -1.57 0.25
CA THR A 109 -11.51 -0.42 1.14
C THR A 109 -12.86 0.13 1.55
N VAL A 110 -13.09 0.21 2.85
CA VAL A 110 -14.33 0.69 3.46
C VAL A 110 -14.05 2.01 4.16
N TYR A 111 -14.53 3.11 3.57
CA TYR A 111 -14.47 4.42 4.22
C TYR A 111 -15.58 4.57 5.25
N ARG A 112 -15.26 5.25 6.34
CA ARG A 112 -16.15 5.40 7.49
C ARG A 112 -16.34 6.89 7.76
N TRP A 113 -17.59 7.30 7.87
CA TRP A 113 -17.94 8.69 8.11
C TRP A 113 -17.81 9.04 9.60
N GLY A 114 -17.17 10.17 9.89
CA GLY A 114 -17.04 10.75 11.24
C GLY A 114 -15.58 11.07 11.63
N PRO A 115 -15.37 11.97 12.60
CA PRO A 115 -14.02 12.29 13.09
C PRO A 115 -13.29 11.06 13.64
N GLY A 116 -12.01 10.92 13.30
CA GLY A 116 -11.17 9.80 13.77
C GLY A 116 -11.64 8.41 13.28
N ARG A 117 -12.44 8.35 12.21
CA ARG A 117 -12.90 7.09 11.63
C ARG A 117 -12.01 6.75 10.44
N ASP A 118 -10.87 6.17 10.76
CA ASP A 118 -9.96 5.64 9.76
C ASP A 118 -10.67 4.60 8.85
N PRO A 119 -10.30 4.55 7.55
CA PRO A 119 -10.76 3.52 6.64
C PRO A 119 -10.37 2.13 7.14
N ARG A 120 -11.08 1.12 6.66
CA ARG A 120 -10.72 -0.29 6.87
C ARG A 120 -10.38 -0.96 5.56
N MET A 121 -9.32 -1.74 5.53
CA MET A 121 -9.04 -2.66 4.44
C MET A 121 -9.57 -4.04 4.80
N ARG A 122 -10.23 -4.68 3.85
CA ARG A 122 -10.71 -6.06 3.94
C ARG A 122 -10.00 -6.89 2.90
N VAL A 123 -9.51 -8.06 3.27
CA VAL A 123 -8.87 -9.01 2.36
C VAL A 123 -9.68 -10.30 2.38
N TYR A 124 -9.98 -10.82 1.19
CA TYR A 124 -10.78 -12.03 1.01
C TYR A 124 -9.93 -13.13 0.38
N PRO A 125 -10.08 -14.40 0.83
CA PRO A 125 -9.30 -15.49 0.31
C PRO A 125 -9.83 -15.92 -1.07
N ALA A 126 -8.91 -16.34 -1.94
CA ALA A 126 -9.28 -16.86 -3.26
C ALA A 126 -10.19 -18.10 -3.17
N THR A 127 -10.08 -18.88 -2.10
CA THR A 127 -10.93 -20.04 -1.82
C THR A 127 -11.61 -19.81 -0.48
N GLY A 128 -12.90 -19.48 -0.51
CA GLY A 128 -13.68 -19.15 0.68
C GLY A 128 -15.12 -18.80 0.29
N PRO A 129 -15.94 -18.31 1.22
CA PRO A 129 -17.31 -17.92 0.91
C PRO A 129 -17.37 -16.90 -0.22
N ALA A 130 -18.43 -17.00 -1.02
CA ALA A 130 -18.76 -15.96 -1.98
C ALA A 130 -19.22 -14.71 -1.21
N VAL A 131 -18.55 -13.58 -1.48
CA VAL A 131 -18.90 -12.27 -0.94
C VAL A 131 -19.27 -11.39 -2.12
N SER A 132 -20.43 -10.74 -2.06
CA SER A 132 -20.83 -9.81 -3.11
C SER A 132 -20.02 -8.51 -3.00
N ILE A 133 -19.87 -7.78 -4.10
CA ILE A 133 -19.21 -6.45 -4.10
C ILE A 133 -19.91 -5.50 -3.12
N ALA A 134 -21.24 -5.53 -3.06
CA ALA A 134 -22.03 -4.69 -2.17
C ALA A 134 -21.74 -5.01 -0.70
N ASP A 135 -21.74 -6.29 -0.31
CA ASP A 135 -21.41 -6.70 1.05
C ASP A 135 -19.95 -6.40 1.41
N ALA A 136 -19.03 -6.54 0.44
CA ALA A 136 -17.61 -6.30 0.69
C ALA A 136 -17.32 -4.86 1.10
N VAL A 137 -18.02 -3.88 0.51
CA VAL A 137 -17.83 -2.46 0.81
C VAL A 137 -18.76 -1.93 1.92
N ASP A 138 -19.71 -2.74 2.38
CA ASP A 138 -20.65 -2.34 3.42
C ASP A 138 -19.97 -2.38 4.80
N LYS A 139 -19.85 -1.21 5.41
CA LYS A 139 -19.23 -1.02 6.74
C LYS A 139 -19.94 -1.78 7.86
N ASP A 140 -21.23 -2.06 7.71
CA ASP A 140 -22.06 -2.70 8.72
C ASP A 140 -22.07 -4.24 8.54
N LYS A 141 -21.56 -4.73 7.41
CA LYS A 141 -21.37 -6.16 7.16
C LYS A 141 -20.06 -6.65 7.78
N PRO A 142 -20.08 -7.73 8.58
CA PRO A 142 -18.86 -8.34 9.08
C PRO A 142 -18.12 -9.06 7.95
N VAL A 143 -16.79 -9.12 8.06
CA VAL A 143 -15.97 -9.97 7.20
C VAL A 143 -16.18 -11.44 7.61
N PRO A 144 -16.34 -12.38 6.67
CA PRO A 144 -16.49 -13.80 7.00
C PRO A 144 -15.32 -14.31 7.84
N SER A 145 -15.63 -14.93 8.98
CA SER A 145 -14.65 -15.41 9.96
C SER A 145 -13.80 -16.58 9.45
N ASP A 146 -14.29 -17.30 8.44
CA ASP A 146 -13.72 -18.50 7.85
C ASP A 146 -12.72 -18.22 6.72
N GLY A 147 -12.17 -17.01 6.65
CA GLY A 147 -10.99 -16.74 5.83
C GLY A 147 -10.81 -15.30 5.38
N GLY A 148 -11.75 -14.41 5.64
CA GLY A 148 -11.55 -12.98 5.42
C GLY A 148 -10.80 -12.33 6.59
N SER A 149 -10.16 -11.19 6.33
CA SER A 149 -9.52 -10.39 7.37
C SER A 149 -9.81 -8.90 7.18
N GLU A 150 -9.85 -8.15 8.28
CA GLU A 150 -10.06 -6.71 8.28
C GLU A 150 -8.96 -6.02 9.08
N PHE A 151 -8.41 -4.94 8.53
CA PHE A 151 -7.30 -4.18 9.11
C PHE A 151 -7.63 -2.68 9.09
N PRO A 152 -7.28 -1.93 10.14
CA PRO A 152 -7.38 -0.47 10.12
C PRO A 152 -6.32 0.12 9.17
N VAL A 153 -6.67 1.18 8.46
CA VAL A 153 -5.73 1.99 7.69
C VAL A 153 -5.49 3.29 8.45
N ASN A 154 -4.33 3.43 9.08
CA ASN A 154 -3.99 4.61 9.86
C ASN A 154 -3.66 5.77 8.91
N THR A 155 -4.43 6.86 8.96
CA THR A 155 -4.21 8.01 8.08
C THR A 155 -3.55 9.18 8.80
N HIS A 156 -2.37 9.59 8.33
CA HIS A 156 -1.58 10.69 8.90
C HIS A 156 -1.88 12.01 8.20
N TRP A 157 -3.12 12.49 8.33
CA TRP A 157 -3.59 13.67 7.58
C TRP A 157 -2.98 14.99 8.07
N MET A 158 -2.60 15.10 9.34
CA MET A 158 -2.05 16.34 9.94
C MET A 158 -0.56 16.54 9.67
N SER A 159 0.22 15.46 9.65
CA SER A 159 1.68 15.53 9.53
C SER A 159 2.17 15.24 8.12
N SER A 160 1.52 14.33 7.37
CA SER A 160 2.18 13.75 6.19
C SER A 160 1.35 13.32 5.00
N ARG A 161 0.02 13.32 4.90
CA ARG A 161 -0.67 12.65 3.74
C ARG A 161 -0.12 11.24 3.43
N SER A 162 0.42 10.57 4.46
CA SER A 162 0.80 9.17 4.40
C SER A 162 -0.29 8.34 5.06
N ALA A 163 -0.30 7.06 4.73
CA ALA A 163 -1.09 6.08 5.43
C ALA A 163 -0.26 4.82 5.60
N ASP A 164 -0.54 4.12 6.69
CA ASP A 164 0.04 2.82 6.96
C ASP A 164 -1.02 1.81 7.38
N MET A 165 -0.65 0.55 7.28
CA MET A 165 -1.48 -0.57 7.67
C MET A 165 -0.60 -1.73 8.09
N ASP A 166 -0.90 -2.31 9.24
CA ASP A 166 -0.31 -3.56 9.71
C ASP A 166 -1.21 -4.73 9.35
N THR A 167 -0.63 -5.76 8.73
CA THR A 167 -1.33 -6.98 8.34
C THR A 167 -0.49 -8.21 8.69
N PRO A 168 -1.07 -9.43 8.70
CA PRO A 168 -0.32 -10.67 8.78
C PRO A 168 0.72 -10.86 7.66
N TYR A 169 0.61 -10.12 6.56
CA TYR A 169 1.54 -10.14 5.44
C TYR A 169 2.67 -9.11 5.55
N GLY A 170 2.70 -8.37 6.67
CA GLY A 170 3.65 -7.30 6.93
C GLY A 170 3.00 -5.93 7.06
N ARG A 171 3.87 -4.94 7.28
CA ARG A 171 3.51 -3.52 7.37
C ARG A 171 3.63 -2.87 6.00
N PHE A 172 2.59 -2.16 5.61
CA PHE A 172 2.54 -1.38 4.37
C PHE A 172 2.44 0.09 4.70
N GLU A 173 3.21 0.91 4.01
CA GLU A 173 3.16 2.38 4.14
C GLU A 173 3.20 3.00 2.75
N TRP A 174 2.40 4.04 2.55
CA TRP A 174 2.43 4.83 1.33
C TRP A 174 2.19 6.31 1.63
N ARG A 175 2.69 7.17 0.74
CA ARG A 175 2.46 8.61 0.78
C ARG A 175 2.24 9.12 -0.62
N TYR A 176 1.51 10.23 -0.74
CA TYR A 176 1.42 10.92 -2.01
C TYR A 176 2.76 11.58 -2.37
N GLY A 177 3.14 11.48 -3.64
CA GLY A 177 4.30 12.19 -4.18
C GLY A 177 4.16 13.70 -4.01
N ARG A 178 5.22 14.36 -3.55
CA ARG A 178 5.28 15.81 -3.44
C ARG A 178 5.36 16.46 -4.83
N ARG A 179 5.15 17.77 -4.91
CA ARG A 179 5.17 18.49 -6.20
C ARG A 179 6.54 18.38 -6.89
N ALA A 180 7.63 18.41 -6.13
CA ALA A 180 8.98 18.27 -6.66
C ALA A 180 9.22 16.88 -7.25
N GLU A 181 8.80 15.83 -6.53
CA GLU A 181 8.90 14.43 -6.98
C GLU A 181 8.11 14.21 -8.27
N ARG A 182 6.86 14.68 -8.32
CA ARG A 182 6.03 14.61 -9.54
C ARG A 182 6.66 15.33 -10.73
N LYS A 183 7.32 16.47 -10.51
CA LYS A 183 8.00 17.22 -11.58
C LYS A 183 9.22 16.46 -12.11
N ALA A 184 9.94 15.73 -11.25
CA ALA A 184 11.06 14.90 -11.65
C ALA A 184 10.59 13.69 -12.49
N ASP A 185 9.47 13.08 -12.12
CA ASP A 185 8.84 12.00 -12.90
C ASP A 185 8.36 12.52 -14.27
N ASP A 186 7.70 13.69 -14.32
CA ASP A 186 7.25 14.30 -15.59
C ASP A 186 8.44 14.71 -16.49
N ALA A 187 9.55 15.15 -15.89
CA ALA A 187 10.75 15.57 -16.62
C ALA A 187 11.64 14.41 -17.06
N SER A 188 11.52 13.24 -16.43
CA SER A 188 12.27 12.04 -16.77
C SER A 188 11.62 11.18 -17.86
N GLY A 189 10.40 11.54 -18.30
CA GLY A 189 9.83 11.18 -19.60
C GLY A 189 9.85 9.68 -19.95
N ALA A 190 8.68 9.05 -19.81
CA ALA A 190 8.31 7.86 -20.58
C ALA A 190 8.49 8.07 -22.09
#